data_AF-A0A529NCJ0-F1
#
_entry.id   AF-A0A529NCJ0-F1
#
_cell.length_a   1.000
_cell.length_b   1.000
_cell.length_c   1.000
_cell.angle_alpha   90.00
_cell.angle_beta   90.00
_cell.angle_gamma   90.00
#
_symmetry.space_group_name_H-M   'P 1'
#
loop_
_entity.id
_entity.type
_entity.pdbx_description
1 polymer ?
#
loop_
_entity_poly.entity_id
_entity_poly.type
_entity_poly.pdbx_seq_one_letter_code
_entity_poly.pdbx_strand_id
1 'polypeptide(L)'
;VVDGSLSTRSPRVTASGRTFSYVLKEGEPRITITQTDVRAIQLAKAALYAGTKLLMEKQHTDHVDRIHFAGAFGSFIDPKYAMVLGLIPDCDLDKVSAVGNAAGAGARMALLN
;
A
#
# COMPACT_ATOMS: atom_id res chain seq x y z
N VAL A 1 -2.28 14.36 3.90
CA VAL A 1 -1.59 15.50 4.55
C VAL A 1 -1.95 15.42 6.03
N VAL A 2 -0.96 15.28 6.91
CA VAL A 2 -1.08 15.44 8.36
C VAL A 2 -1.60 16.86 8.63
N ASP A 3 -2.80 16.96 9.17
CA ASP A 3 -3.46 18.22 9.47
C ASP A 3 -2.94 18.77 10.82
N GLY A 4 -2.29 19.93 10.78
CA GLY A 4 -1.72 20.58 11.96
C GLY A 4 -2.74 21.09 12.97
N SER A 5 -3.99 21.35 12.54
CA SER A 5 -5.06 21.79 13.45
C SER A 5 -5.37 20.74 14.52
N LEU A 6 -5.09 19.46 14.20
CA LEU A 6 -5.29 18.32 15.09
C LEU A 6 -4.25 18.22 16.22
N SER A 7 -3.21 19.08 16.24
CA SER A 7 -2.29 19.19 17.39
C SER A 7 -3.00 19.55 18.70
N THR A 8 -4.13 20.27 18.61
CA THR A 8 -5.02 20.55 19.76
C THR A 8 -5.70 19.29 20.31
N ARG A 9 -5.88 18.26 19.47
CA ARG A 9 -6.55 17.00 19.82
C ARG A 9 -5.58 15.88 20.18
N SER A 10 -4.36 15.93 19.68
CA SER A 10 -3.35 14.90 19.93
C SER A 10 -1.95 15.49 20.01
N PRO A 11 -1.20 15.27 21.10
CA PRO A 11 0.17 15.74 21.23
C PRO A 11 1.13 15.03 20.26
N ARG A 12 0.65 13.97 19.57
CA ARG A 12 1.43 13.26 18.55
C ARG A 12 1.53 14.02 17.24
N VAL A 13 0.71 15.04 17.00
CA VAL A 13 0.82 15.89 15.80
C VAL A 13 1.75 17.05 16.12
N THR A 14 2.94 17.04 15.54
CA THR A 14 4.00 18.02 15.83
C THR A 14 4.43 18.76 14.57
N ALA A 15 4.75 20.05 14.70
CA ALA A 15 5.31 20.82 13.59
C ALA A 15 6.67 20.24 13.14
N SER A 16 6.88 20.22 11.84
CA SER A 16 8.10 19.74 11.18
C SER A 16 8.41 20.64 9.99
N GLY A 17 9.21 21.68 10.23
CA GLY A 17 9.49 22.74 9.27
C GLY A 17 8.21 23.47 8.85
N ARG A 18 7.90 23.46 7.54
CA ARG A 18 6.68 24.05 6.96
C ARG A 18 5.46 23.11 7.00
N THR A 19 5.61 21.94 7.60
CA THR A 19 4.60 20.87 7.61
C THR A 19 4.39 20.30 9.01
N PHE A 20 3.65 19.19 9.11
CA PHE A 20 3.40 18.46 10.35
C PHE A 20 3.75 16.99 10.18
N SER A 21 4.18 16.37 11.27
CA SER A 21 4.47 14.94 11.37
C SER A 21 3.62 14.32 12.47
N TYR A 22 3.37 13.02 12.37
CA TYR A 22 2.71 12.24 13.42
C TYR A 22 3.75 11.38 14.15
N VAL A 23 3.86 11.53 15.47
CA VAL A 23 4.79 10.75 16.29
C VAL A 23 4.15 9.41 16.65
N LEU A 24 4.73 8.33 16.13
CA LEU A 24 4.29 6.96 16.38
C LEU A 24 4.90 6.41 17.67
N LYS A 25 6.19 6.68 17.91
CA LYS A 25 6.91 6.29 19.12
C LYS A 25 7.85 7.40 19.55
N GLU A 26 7.78 7.78 20.81
CA GLU A 26 8.77 8.64 21.47
C GLU A 26 9.98 7.82 21.97
N GLY A 27 11.09 8.49 22.27
CA GLY A 27 12.34 7.87 22.75
C GLY A 27 13.35 7.59 21.63
N GLU A 28 14.34 6.72 21.87
CA GLU A 28 15.37 6.38 20.90
C GLU A 28 15.20 4.94 20.36
N PRO A 29 15.10 4.73 19.04
CA PRO A 29 14.88 5.76 18.03
C PRO A 29 13.45 6.32 18.12
N ARG A 30 13.32 7.60 17.77
CA ARG A 30 12.03 8.28 17.64
C ARG A 30 11.43 7.89 16.30
N ILE A 31 10.19 7.42 16.29
CA ILE A 31 9.52 7.00 15.06
C ILE A 31 8.43 7.99 14.74
N THR A 32 8.52 8.60 13.56
CA THR A 32 7.55 9.58 13.07
C THR A 32 7.10 9.22 11.66
N ILE A 33 5.88 9.60 11.32
CA ILE A 33 5.34 9.55 9.97
C ILE A 33 5.28 11.00 9.48
N THR A 34 6.01 11.28 8.41
CA THR A 34 6.10 12.62 7.81
C THR A 34 5.10 12.80 6.68
N GLN A 35 4.95 14.03 6.19
CA GLN A 35 4.16 14.28 4.98
C GLN A 35 4.71 13.57 3.75
N THR A 36 6.03 13.49 3.64
CA THR A 36 6.70 12.84 2.52
C THR A 36 6.39 11.35 2.50
N ASP A 37 6.34 10.70 3.68
CA ASP A 37 5.96 9.28 3.79
C ASP A 37 4.51 9.05 3.34
N VAL A 38 3.59 9.90 3.80
CA VAL A 38 2.18 9.86 3.35
C VAL A 38 2.10 10.03 1.83
N ARG A 39 2.88 10.98 1.27
CA ARG A 39 2.89 11.23 -0.17
C ARG A 39 3.47 10.04 -0.94
N ALA A 40 4.51 9.39 -0.43
CA ALA A 40 5.10 8.21 -1.05
C ALA A 40 4.09 7.05 -1.16
N ILE A 41 3.34 6.78 -0.07
CA ILE A 41 2.27 5.77 -0.09
C ILE A 41 1.15 6.15 -1.07
N GLN A 42 0.74 7.42 -1.09
CA GLN A 42 -0.27 7.90 -2.04
C GLN A 42 0.17 7.73 -3.50
N LEU A 43 1.43 8.00 -3.81
CA LEU A 43 1.97 7.80 -5.16
C LEU A 43 2.02 6.32 -5.52
N ALA A 44 2.55 5.47 -4.64
CA ALA A 44 2.64 4.04 -4.86
C ALA A 44 1.26 3.41 -5.09
N LYS A 45 0.28 3.74 -4.23
CA LYS A 45 -1.08 3.19 -4.35
C LYS A 45 -1.82 3.70 -5.57
N ALA A 46 -1.63 4.98 -5.94
CA ALA A 46 -2.21 5.53 -7.17
C ALA A 46 -1.62 4.88 -8.42
N ALA A 47 -0.31 4.62 -8.45
CA ALA A 47 0.33 3.97 -9.59
C ALA A 47 -0.19 2.54 -9.81
N LEU A 48 -0.30 1.76 -8.74
CA LEU A 48 -0.84 0.39 -8.82
C LEU A 48 -2.30 0.39 -9.28
N TYR A 49 -3.15 1.19 -8.62
CA TYR A 49 -4.57 1.24 -8.97
C TYR A 49 -4.80 1.73 -10.41
N ALA A 50 -4.09 2.78 -10.83
CA ALA A 50 -4.18 3.30 -12.19
C ALA A 50 -3.69 2.28 -13.23
N GLY A 51 -2.59 1.58 -12.94
CA GLY A 51 -2.06 0.53 -13.82
C GLY A 51 -3.07 -0.61 -14.01
N THR A 52 -3.65 -1.12 -12.92
CA THR A 52 -4.67 -2.18 -13.01
C THR A 52 -5.93 -1.68 -13.73
N LYS A 53 -6.40 -0.46 -13.43
CA LYS A 53 -7.60 0.08 -14.07
C LYS A 53 -7.41 0.27 -15.58
N LEU A 54 -6.24 0.73 -16.01
CA LEU A 54 -5.91 0.85 -17.42
C LEU A 54 -5.92 -0.52 -18.13
N LEU A 55 -5.40 -1.57 -17.50
CA LEU A 55 -5.45 -2.92 -18.05
C LEU A 55 -6.88 -3.44 -18.15
N MET A 56 -7.71 -3.19 -17.13
CA MET A 56 -9.13 -3.55 -17.13
C MET A 56 -9.88 -2.85 -18.29
N GLU A 57 -9.64 -1.55 -18.49
CA GLU A 57 -10.20 -0.79 -19.62
C GLU A 57 -9.79 -1.37 -20.98
N LYS A 58 -8.51 -1.74 -21.13
CA LYS A 58 -7.99 -2.36 -22.36
C LYS A 58 -8.57 -3.75 -22.63
N GLN A 59 -8.92 -4.48 -21.58
CA GLN A 59 -9.57 -5.80 -21.67
C GLN A 59 -11.10 -5.71 -21.70
N HIS A 60 -11.67 -4.50 -21.65
CA HIS A 60 -13.11 -4.26 -21.58
C HIS A 60 -13.80 -5.03 -20.43
N THR A 61 -13.12 -5.13 -19.28
CA THR A 61 -13.66 -5.72 -18.06
C THR A 61 -13.81 -4.69 -16.97
N ASP A 62 -14.87 -4.81 -16.18
CA ASP A 62 -15.07 -4.07 -14.94
C ASP A 62 -14.84 -4.96 -13.70
N HIS A 63 -14.56 -6.24 -13.90
CA HIS A 63 -14.44 -7.24 -12.85
C HIS A 63 -13.05 -7.91 -12.81
N VAL A 64 -12.60 -8.26 -11.61
CA VAL A 64 -11.40 -9.06 -11.35
C VAL A 64 -11.77 -10.20 -10.41
N ASP A 65 -11.67 -11.44 -10.90
CA ASP A 65 -12.09 -12.62 -10.11
C ASP A 65 -11.14 -12.95 -8.95
N ARG A 66 -9.83 -12.70 -9.14
CA ARG A 66 -8.77 -13.08 -8.17
C ARG A 66 -7.60 -12.11 -8.24
N ILE A 67 -6.98 -11.86 -7.10
CA ILE A 67 -5.79 -11.02 -6.99
C ILE A 67 -4.71 -11.76 -6.20
N HIS A 68 -3.50 -11.80 -6.76
CA HIS A 68 -2.34 -12.40 -6.11
C HIS A 68 -1.26 -11.35 -5.87
N PHE A 69 -0.92 -11.15 -4.60
CA PHE A 69 0.15 -10.26 -4.19
C PHE A 69 1.50 -10.98 -4.18
N ALA A 70 2.36 -10.61 -5.12
CA ALA A 70 3.75 -11.06 -5.15
C ALA A 70 4.67 -10.07 -4.42
N GLY A 71 5.83 -10.57 -4.00
CA GLY A 71 6.88 -9.80 -3.34
C GLY A 71 6.70 -9.65 -1.82
N ALA A 72 7.74 -9.09 -1.18
CA ALA A 72 7.79 -8.94 0.27
C ALA A 72 6.67 -8.04 0.81
N PHE A 73 6.33 -6.97 0.07
CA PHE A 73 5.22 -6.09 0.43
C PHE A 73 3.88 -6.83 0.44
N GLY A 74 3.65 -7.65 -0.59
CA GLY A 74 2.45 -8.45 -0.74
C GLY A 74 2.23 -9.50 0.35
N SER A 75 3.29 -9.90 1.05
CA SER A 75 3.25 -11.01 2.01
C SER A 75 2.62 -10.64 3.36
N PHE A 76 2.53 -9.34 3.68
CA PHE A 76 2.07 -8.86 4.99
C PHE A 76 0.91 -7.87 4.89
N ILE A 77 0.42 -7.58 3.68
CA ILE A 77 -0.69 -6.67 3.50
C ILE A 77 -2.02 -7.40 3.70
N ASP A 78 -2.87 -6.82 4.53
CA ASP A 78 -4.24 -7.29 4.70
C ASP A 78 -5.08 -6.90 3.46
N PRO A 79 -5.74 -7.86 2.80
CA PRO A 79 -6.55 -7.60 1.60
C PRO A 79 -7.62 -6.52 1.77
N LYS A 80 -8.28 -6.48 2.93
CA LYS A 80 -9.34 -5.50 3.21
C LYS A 80 -8.75 -4.11 3.25
N TYR A 81 -7.65 -3.92 3.96
CA TYR A 81 -7.01 -2.60 4.02
C TYR A 81 -6.38 -2.20 2.68
N ALA A 82 -5.89 -3.15 1.87
CA ALA A 82 -5.40 -2.88 0.52
C ALA A 82 -6.50 -2.30 -0.38
N MET A 83 -7.70 -2.89 -0.37
CA MET A 83 -8.85 -2.38 -1.14
C MET A 83 -9.34 -1.04 -0.61
N VAL A 84 -9.54 -0.91 0.71
CA VAL A 84 -9.99 0.36 1.32
C VAL A 84 -9.02 1.51 1.04
N LEU A 85 -7.71 1.24 1.03
CA LEU A 85 -6.69 2.23 0.68
C LEU A 85 -6.76 2.66 -0.80
N GLY A 86 -7.40 1.84 -1.65
CA GLY A 86 -7.39 1.96 -3.10
C GLY A 86 -6.04 1.60 -3.69
N LEU A 87 -5.42 0.54 -3.18
CA LEU A 87 -4.18 -0.03 -3.71
C LEU A 87 -4.44 -0.96 -4.89
N ILE A 88 -5.54 -1.70 -4.82
CA ILE A 88 -6.02 -2.68 -5.81
C ILE A 88 -7.51 -2.42 -6.10
N PRO A 89 -8.05 -2.87 -7.24
CA PRO A 89 -9.49 -2.82 -7.49
C PRO A 89 -10.25 -3.75 -6.52
N ASP A 90 -11.57 -3.56 -6.48
CA ASP A 90 -12.45 -4.41 -5.69
C ASP A 90 -12.44 -5.86 -6.20
N CYS A 91 -12.36 -6.79 -5.25
CA CYS A 91 -12.39 -8.22 -5.46
C CYS A 91 -12.93 -8.89 -4.18
N ASP A 92 -13.52 -10.07 -4.31
CA ASP A 92 -13.93 -10.85 -3.14
C ASP A 92 -12.71 -11.09 -2.24
N LEU A 93 -12.82 -10.76 -0.96
CA LEU A 93 -11.71 -10.84 0.00
C LEU A 93 -11.04 -12.22 0.02
N ASP A 94 -11.84 -13.29 -0.05
CA ASP A 94 -11.39 -14.67 -0.04
C ASP A 94 -10.64 -15.08 -1.33
N LYS A 95 -10.66 -14.22 -2.35
CA LYS A 95 -9.96 -14.38 -3.63
C LYS A 95 -8.70 -13.54 -3.74
N VAL A 96 -8.34 -12.81 -2.68
CA VAL A 96 -7.11 -12.02 -2.60
C VAL A 96 -6.11 -12.75 -1.71
N SER A 97 -4.94 -13.11 -2.23
CA SER A 97 -3.93 -13.84 -1.46
C SER A 97 -2.50 -13.44 -1.76
N ALA A 98 -1.61 -13.61 -0.78
CA ALA A 98 -0.18 -13.46 -0.97
C ALA A 98 0.43 -14.73 -1.59
N VAL A 99 1.30 -14.55 -2.59
CA VAL A 99 2.02 -15.65 -3.25
C VAL A 99 3.53 -15.61 -3.01
N GLY A 100 4.00 -14.65 -2.20
CA GLY A 100 5.41 -14.52 -1.83
C GLY A 100 6.31 -14.17 -3.02
N ASN A 101 7.52 -14.73 -3.05
CA ASN A 101 8.49 -14.46 -4.12
C ASN A 101 8.15 -15.24 -5.41
N ALA A 102 7.17 -14.73 -6.17
CA ALA A 102 6.73 -15.32 -7.43
C ALA A 102 7.84 -15.38 -8.49
N ALA A 103 8.73 -14.36 -8.55
CA ALA A 103 9.85 -14.35 -9.48
C ALA A 103 10.84 -15.50 -9.21
N GLY A 104 11.20 -15.71 -7.94
CA GLY A 104 12.06 -16.81 -7.53
C GLY A 104 11.42 -18.19 -7.74
N ALA A 105 10.11 -18.31 -7.47
CA ALA A 105 9.36 -19.52 -7.77
C ALA A 105 9.36 -19.84 -9.28
N GLY A 106 9.10 -18.83 -10.12
CA GLY A 106 9.12 -18.99 -11.58
C GLY A 106 10.50 -19.35 -12.14
N ALA A 107 11.57 -18.72 -11.63
CA ALA A 107 12.94 -19.06 -12.02
C ALA A 107 13.29 -20.52 -11.68
N ARG A 108 12.90 -21.00 -10.49
CA ARG A 108 13.10 -22.40 -10.09
C ARG A 108 12.32 -23.37 -11.00
N MET A 109 11.08 -23.03 -11.34
CA MET A 109 10.27 -23.85 -12.27
C MET A 109 10.94 -23.93 -13.64
N ALA A 110 11.37 -22.81 -14.21
CA ALA A 110 12.03 -22.80 -15.51
C ALA A 110 13.37 -23.56 -15.53
N LEU A 111 14.08 -23.62 -14.41
CA LEU A 111 15.36 -24.33 -14.30
C LEU A 111 15.21 -25.86 -14.14
N LEU A 112 14.15 -26.31 -13.45
CA LEU A 112 13.97 -27.70 -13.05
C LEU A 112 12.90 -28.45 -13.85
N ASN A 113 12.19 -27.77 -14.75
CA ASN A 113 11.18 -28.37 -15.63
C ASN A 113 11.78 -28.82 -16.96
#